data_AF-A0A7J6X9Z9-F1
#
_entry.id   AF-A0A7J6X9Z9-F1
#
_cell.length_a   1.000
_cell.length_b   1.000
_cell.length_c   1.000
_cell.angle_alpha   90.00
_cell.angle_beta   90.00
_cell.angle_gamma   90.00
#
_symmetry.space_group_name_H-M   'P 1'
#
loop_
_entity.id
_entity.type
_entity.pdbx_description
1 polymer ?
#
loop_
_entity_poly.entity_id
_entity_poly.type
_entity_poly.pdbx_seq_one_letter_code
_entity_poly.pdbx_strand_id
1 'polypeptide(L)'
;MESNFIEISGNTKNVGITMDECNIIYHAGQDVPLTLLVWTMICLSMHQDGQQKAREEVSQVFEGQPPDFEGLNSLKIVPMILNEVLRLCPPWYYFKRELLTRR
;
A
#
# COMPACT_ATOMS: atom_id res chain seq x y z
N MET A 1 -29.31 37.67 3.83
CA MET A 1 -28.13 37.23 3.05
C MET A 1 -27.22 36.29 3.84
N GLU A 2 -27.28 36.25 5.17
CA GLU A 2 -26.45 35.34 6.00
C GLU A 2 -26.92 33.88 6.00
N SER A 3 -28.20 33.60 5.70
CA SER A 3 -28.75 32.24 5.73
C SER A 3 -28.17 31.34 4.64
N ASN A 4 -27.83 31.88 3.45
CA ASN A 4 -27.19 31.11 2.38
C ASN A 4 -25.68 30.88 2.65
N PHE A 5 -25.04 31.73 3.44
CA PHE A 5 -23.61 31.58 3.76
C PHE A 5 -23.34 30.43 4.74
N ILE A 6 -24.28 30.20 5.67
CA ILE A 6 -24.21 29.07 6.61
C ILE A 6 -24.55 27.75 5.88
N GLU A 7 -25.43 27.78 4.88
CA GLU A 7 -25.76 26.60 4.07
C GLU A 7 -24.62 26.20 3.12
N ILE A 8 -23.91 27.18 2.54
CA ILE A 8 -22.69 26.92 1.75
C ILE A 8 -21.56 26.40 2.64
N SER A 9 -21.42 26.89 3.88
CA SER A 9 -20.47 26.37 4.88
C SER A 9 -20.81 24.96 5.37
N GLY A 10 -22.11 24.62 5.45
CA GLY A 10 -22.58 23.27 5.74
C GLY A 10 -22.33 22.28 4.59
N ASN A 11 -22.38 22.76 3.35
CA ASN A 11 -22.18 21.95 2.15
C ASN A 11 -20.70 21.86 1.68
N THR A 12 -19.79 22.62 2.29
CA THR A 12 -18.35 22.64 1.97
C THR A 12 -17.46 21.96 3.02
N LYS A 13 -18.02 21.29 4.03
CA LYS A 13 -17.26 20.40 4.92
C LYS A 13 -16.82 19.09 4.25
N ASN A 14 -17.23 18.84 3.00
CA ASN A 14 -17.09 17.55 2.32
C ASN A 14 -16.37 17.64 0.97
N VAL A 15 -15.34 18.48 0.83
CA VAL A 15 -14.47 18.48 -0.36
C VAL A 15 -13.00 18.16 -0.02
N GLY A 16 -12.63 18.14 1.26
CA GLY A 16 -11.28 17.85 1.72
C GLY A 16 -11.22 16.71 2.72
N ILE A 17 -10.12 15.95 2.69
CA ILE A 17 -9.79 14.93 3.68
C ILE A 17 -9.65 15.62 5.05
N THR A 18 -10.40 15.14 6.06
CA THR A 18 -10.32 15.64 7.44
C THR A 18 -9.00 15.23 8.10
N MET A 19 -8.62 15.90 9.20
CA MET A 19 -7.38 15.57 9.91
C MET A 19 -7.33 14.12 10.40
N ASP A 20 -8.47 13.59 10.86
CA ASP A 20 -8.58 12.19 11.31
C ASP A 20 -8.41 11.21 10.14
N GLU A 21 -9.03 11.51 8.99
CA GLU A 21 -8.86 10.71 7.77
C GLU A 21 -7.41 10.78 7.25
N CYS A 22 -6.76 11.94 7.34
CA CYS A 22 -5.36 12.12 6.98
C CYS A 22 -4.43 11.28 7.88
N ASN A 23 -4.67 11.28 9.20
CA ASN A 23 -3.91 10.46 10.14
C ASN A 23 -4.03 8.96 9.84
N ILE A 24 -5.22 8.48 9.47
CA ILE A 24 -5.43 7.09 9.07
C ILE A 24 -4.62 6.76 7.82
N ILE A 25 -4.66 7.62 6.78
CA ILE A 25 -3.89 7.41 5.54
C ILE A 25 -2.39 7.43 5.83
N TYR A 26 -1.91 8.33 6.68
CA TYR A 26 -0.50 8.41 7.07
C TYR A 26 -0.03 7.12 7.76
N HIS A 27 -0.76 6.65 8.77
CA HIS A 27 -0.44 5.39 9.45
C HIS A 27 -0.53 4.18 8.53
N ALA A 28 -1.59 4.10 7.71
CA ALA A 28 -1.73 3.04 6.72
C ALA A 28 -0.58 3.06 5.69
N GLY A 29 -0.10 4.24 5.30
CA GLY A 29 1.02 4.41 4.38
C GLY A 29 2.39 4.14 5.00
N GLN A 30 2.54 4.22 6.32
CA GLN A 30 3.81 4.00 6.99
C GLN A 30 3.95 2.59 7.56
N ASP A 31 3.06 2.18 8.46
CA ASP A 31 3.27 0.98 9.27
C ASP A 31 3.10 -0.31 8.43
N VAL A 32 2.24 -0.25 7.41
CA VAL A 32 1.91 -1.39 6.55
C VAL A 32 3.04 -1.70 5.57
N PRO A 33 3.57 -0.74 4.79
CA PRO A 33 4.63 -1.05 3.85
C PRO A 33 5.94 -1.39 4.57
N LEU A 34 6.23 -0.74 5.70
CA LEU A 34 7.40 -1.08 6.52
C LEU A 34 7.35 -2.53 6.99
N THR A 35 6.22 -2.96 7.54
CA THR A 35 6.04 -4.35 8.00
C THR A 35 6.17 -5.33 6.83
N LEU A 36 5.56 -5.04 5.68
CA LEU A 36 5.66 -5.85 4.48
C LEU A 36 7.11 -5.98 3.98
N LEU A 37 7.87 -4.88 3.94
CA LEU A 37 9.26 -4.88 3.51
C LEU A 37 10.14 -5.70 4.44
N VAL A 38 9.93 -5.61 5.75
CA VAL A 38 10.67 -6.42 6.73
C VAL A 38 10.42 -7.91 6.50
N TRP A 39 9.16 -8.32 6.37
CA TRP A 39 8.83 -9.71 6.04
C TRP A 39 9.39 -10.15 4.70
N THR A 40 9.36 -9.28 3.69
CA THR A 40 9.94 -9.55 2.37
C THR A 40 11.44 -9.82 2.47
N MET A 41 12.18 -9.00 3.22
CA MET A 41 13.61 -9.20 3.45
C MET A 41 13.89 -10.51 4.18
N ILE A 42 13.07 -10.87 5.17
CA ILE A 42 13.18 -12.15 5.88
C ILE A 42 12.94 -13.32 4.91
N CYS A 43 11.85 -13.29 4.14
CA CYS A 43 11.54 -14.34 3.16
C CYS A 43 12.63 -14.48 2.10
N LEU A 44 13.15 -13.36 1.57
CA LEU A 44 14.25 -13.38 0.61
C LEU A 44 15.53 -13.96 1.21
N SER A 45 15.82 -13.67 2.48
CA SER A 45 17.00 -14.23 3.17
C SER A 45 16.95 -15.75 3.29
N MET A 46 15.75 -16.31 3.43
CA MET A 46 15.50 -17.76 3.51
C MET A 46 15.42 -18.44 2.14
N HIS A 47 15.15 -17.68 1.07
CA HIS A 47 14.93 -18.20 -0.28
C HIS A 47 15.89 -17.55 -1.29
N GLN A 48 17.16 -17.97 -1.23
CA GLN A 48 18.26 -17.48 -2.09
C GLN A 48 17.91 -17.56 -3.60
N ASP A 49 17.22 -18.61 -4.03
CA ASP A 49 16.81 -18.79 -5.43
C ASP A 49 15.85 -17.68 -5.91
N GLY A 50 14.91 -17.30 -5.04
CA GLY A 50 13.96 -16.21 -5.32
C GLY A 50 14.66 -14.85 -5.34
N GLN A 51 15.60 -14.64 -4.42
CA GLN A 51 16.42 -13.44 -4.37
C GLN A 51 17.28 -13.27 -5.63
N GLN A 52 17.92 -14.34 -6.10
CA GLN A 52 18.75 -14.31 -7.31
C GLN A 52 17.90 -13.96 -8.54
N LYS A 53 16.75 -14.62 -8.72
CA LYS A 53 15.84 -14.35 -9.85
C LYS A 53 15.31 -12.91 -9.84
N ALA A 54 14.94 -12.39 -8.67
CA ALA A 54 14.50 -11.00 -8.54
C ALA A 54 15.62 -10.02 -8.90
N ARG A 55 16.86 -10.32 -8.49
CA ARG A 55 18.03 -9.48 -8.79
C ARG A 55 18.38 -9.48 -10.27
N GLU A 56 18.28 -10.65 -10.91
CA GLU A 56 18.47 -10.78 -12.36
C GLU A 56 17.41 -10.00 -13.14
N GLU A 57 16.13 -10.12 -12.75
CA GLU A 57 15.04 -9.36 -13.37
C GLU A 57 15.26 -7.85 -13.29
N VAL A 58 15.53 -7.33 -12.08
CA VAL A 58 15.77 -5.89 -11.87
C VAL A 58 16.98 -5.42 -12.67
N SER A 59 18.06 -6.22 -12.71
CA SER A 59 19.25 -5.88 -13.47
C SER A 59 19.00 -5.86 -14.98
N GLN A 60 18.16 -6.76 -15.50
CA GLN A 60 17.82 -6.83 -16.92
C GLN A 60 16.87 -5.70 -17.34
N VAL A 61 15.92 -5.34 -16.48
CA VAL A 61 14.92 -4.31 -16.79
C VAL A 61 15.52 -2.90 -16.72
N PHE A 62 16.27 -2.61 -15.67
CA PHE A 62 16.74 -1.25 -15.44
C PHE A 62 18.17 -1.00 -15.93
N GLU A 63 18.98 -2.05 -16.17
CA GLU A 63 20.36 -1.90 -16.67
C GLU A 63 21.22 -0.88 -15.90
N GLY A 64 20.95 -0.68 -14.61
CA GLY A 64 21.63 0.32 -13.76
C GLY A 64 21.12 1.77 -13.91
N GLN A 65 20.10 1.99 -14.73
CA GLN A 65 19.32 3.23 -14.78
C GLN A 65 18.42 3.38 -13.54
N PRO A 66 18.05 4.61 -13.16
CA PRO A 66 17.08 4.82 -12.10
C PRO A 66 15.73 4.18 -12.47
N PRO A 67 14.96 3.69 -11.47
CA PRO A 67 13.66 3.09 -11.74
C PRO A 67 12.68 4.08 -12.38
N ASP A 68 12.06 3.67 -13.47
CA ASP A 68 11.01 4.40 -14.18
C ASP A 68 9.68 3.64 -14.12
N PHE A 69 8.58 4.31 -14.47
CA PHE A 69 7.25 3.71 -14.39
C PHE A 69 7.04 2.57 -15.40
N GLU A 70 7.67 2.67 -16.59
CA GLU A 70 7.58 1.63 -17.61
C GLU A 70 8.37 0.38 -17.19
N GLY A 71 9.59 0.56 -16.70
CA GLY A 71 10.39 -0.52 -16.12
C GLY A 71 9.71 -1.19 -14.94
N LEU A 72 9.07 -0.44 -14.03
CA LEU A 72 8.31 -1.01 -12.92
C LEU A 72 7.16 -1.92 -13.39
N ASN A 73 6.44 -1.56 -14.45
CA ASN A 73 5.38 -2.40 -15.02
C ASN A 73 5.90 -3.65 -15.74
N SER A 74 7.17 -3.65 -16.13
CA SER A 74 7.80 -4.80 -16.80
C SER A 74 8.25 -5.90 -15.84
N LEU A 75 8.37 -5.59 -14.54
CA LEU A 75 8.72 -6.55 -13.48
C LEU A 75 7.59 -7.57 -13.28
N LYS A 76 7.93 -8.85 -13.22
CA LYS A 76 7.00 -9.97 -13.04
C LYS A 76 7.29 -10.76 -11.78
N ILE A 77 8.56 -10.97 -11.44
CA ILE A 77 9.01 -11.78 -10.31
C ILE A 77 8.93 -10.97 -9.02
N VAL A 78 9.39 -9.72 -9.00
CA VAL A 78 9.29 -8.86 -7.81
C VAL A 78 7.84 -8.75 -7.28
N PRO A 79 6.82 -8.42 -8.10
CA PRO A 79 5.44 -8.38 -7.60
C PRO A 79 4.91 -9.76 -7.20
N MET A 80 5.37 -10.84 -7.83
CA MET A 80 5.00 -12.20 -7.43
C MET A 80 5.52 -12.55 -6.02
N ILE A 81 6.75 -12.15 -5.69
CA ILE A 81 7.33 -12.34 -4.35
C ILE A 81 6.56 -11.52 -3.31
N LEU A 82 6.27 -10.25 -3.59
CA LEU A 82 5.50 -9.40 -2.67
C LEU A 82 4.11 -9.98 -2.39
N ASN A 83 3.42 -10.50 -3.40
CA ASN A 83 2.13 -11.16 -3.23
C ASN A 83 2.23 -12.43 -2.38
N GLU A 84 3.29 -13.22 -2.54
CA GLU A 84 3.50 -14.43 -1.73
C GLU A 84 3.79 -14.07 -0.28
N VAL A 85 4.58 -13.02 -0.03
CA VAL A 85 4.82 -12.50 1.32
C VAL A 85 3.53 -11.99 1.94
N LEU A 86 2.69 -11.26 1.19
CA LEU A 86 1.37 -10.83 1.68
C LEU A 86 0.44 -12.00 2.01
N ARG A 87 0.55 -13.12 1.29
CA ARG A 87 -0.18 -14.36 1.57
C ARG A 87 0.28 -15.01 2.88
N LEU A 88 1.58 -15.00 3.14
CA LEU A 88 2.18 -15.62 4.32
C LEU A 88 2.09 -14.72 5.58
N CYS A 89 2.19 -13.41 5.39
CA CYS A 89 2.25 -12.41 6.45
C CYS A 89 1.25 -11.28 6.15
N PRO A 90 -0.07 -11.54 6.25
CA PRO A 90 -1.06 -10.50 6.05
C PRO A 90 -0.90 -9.40 7.11
N PRO A 91 -0.78 -8.12 6.71
CA PRO A 91 -0.57 -7.01 7.66
C PRO A 91 -1.74 -6.78 8.60
N TRP A 92 -2.96 -7.17 8.20
CA TRP A 92 -4.14 -7.25 9.07
C TRP A 92 -4.64 -8.68 9.17
N TYR A 93 -4.60 -9.23 10.38
CA TYR A 93 -5.05 -10.59 10.67
C TYR A 93 -6.59 -10.73 10.65
N TYR A 94 -7.34 -9.64 10.84
CA TYR A 94 -8.80 -9.66 10.93
C TYR A 94 -9.43 -8.37 10.40
N PHE A 95 -10.48 -8.51 9.58
CA PHE A 95 -11.35 -7.41 9.18
C PHE A 95 -12.64 -7.46 10.01
N LYS A 96 -12.89 -6.43 10.83
CA LYS A 96 -14.14 -6.32 11.57
C LYS A 96 -15.27 -5.92 10.62
N ARG A 97 -16.26 -6.79 10.44
CA ARG A 97 -17.51 -6.49 9.73
C ARG A 97 -18.65 -6.46 10.74
N GLU A 98 -19.44 -5.41 10.75
CA GLU A 98 -20.66 -5.32 11.57
C GLU A 98 -21.89 -5.39 10.66
N LEU A 99 -22.87 -6.22 11.05
CA LEU A 99 -24.15 -6.29 10.37
C LEU A 99 -25.04 -5.14 10.87
N LEU A 100 -25.35 -4.20 9.98
CA LEU A 100 -26.30 -3.12 10.27
C LEU A 100 -27.72 -3.70 10.34
N THR A 101 -28.09 -4.27 11.48
CA THR A 101 -29.49 -4.61 11.76
C THR A 101 -30.24 -3.32 12.08
N ARG A 102 -30.95 -2.77 11.08
CA ARG A 102 -31.95 -1.71 11.29
C ARG A 102 -33.01 -2.23 12.27
N ARG A 103 -33.09 -1.65 13.47
CA ARG A 103 -34.32 -1.60 14.27
C ARG A 103 -34.91 -0.19 14.16
#